data_AF-A0A9D6MFH3-F1
#
_entry.id   AF-A0A9D6MFH3-F1
#
_cell.length_a   1.000
_cell.length_b   1.000
_cell.length_c   1.000
_cell.angle_alpha   90.00
_cell.angle_beta   90.00
_cell.angle_gamma   90.00
#
_symmetry.space_group_name_H-M   'P 1'
#
loop_
_entity.id
_entity.type
_entity.pdbx_description
1 polymer ?
#
loop_
_entity_poly.entity_id
_entity_poly.type
_entity_poly.pdbx_seq_one_letter_code
_entity_poly.pdbx_strand_id
1 'polypeptide(L)'
;MSNGIPIEKQSVYAMKDGSFVVDWGDGQAQDLMTGEFLRASEADFSHVVYDRELDILIRRGRVIEYDSHQVFLAPLPEGGRKMLD
;
A
#
# COMPACT_ATOMS: atom_id res chain seq x y z
N MET A 1 -14.94 -12.90 6.32
CA MET A 1 -13.78 -13.07 5.42
C MET A 1 -13.56 -11.71 4.80
N SER A 2 -12.49 -11.02 5.18
CA SER A 2 -12.14 -9.73 4.59
C SER A 2 -11.82 -9.98 3.12
N ASN A 3 -12.52 -9.29 2.20
CA ASN A 3 -12.34 -9.44 0.75
C ASN A 3 -11.06 -8.75 0.22
N GLY A 4 -10.12 -8.44 1.11
CA GLY A 4 -8.89 -7.71 0.79
C GLY A 4 -7.66 -8.59 0.76
N ILE A 5 -6.60 -8.05 0.16
CA ILE A 5 -5.28 -8.68 0.18
C ILE A 5 -4.63 -8.33 1.53
N PRO A 6 -4.36 -9.30 2.41
CA PRO A 6 -3.75 -9.04 3.71
C PRO A 6 -2.27 -8.71 3.53
N ILE A 7 -1.84 -7.58 4.09
CA ILE A 7 -0.46 -7.11 4.13
C ILE A 7 -0.06 -6.81 5.57
N GLU A 8 1.19 -7.08 5.93
CA GLU A 8 1.73 -6.67 7.23
C GLU A 8 1.75 -5.15 7.32
N LYS A 9 1.16 -4.60 8.38
CA LYS A 9 1.10 -3.14 8.59
C LYS A 9 2.49 -2.50 8.64
N GLN A 10 3.48 -3.23 9.15
CA GLN A 10 4.89 -2.79 9.21
C GLN A 10 5.55 -2.68 7.83
N SER A 11 4.93 -3.25 6.79
CA SER A 11 5.37 -3.12 5.41
C SER A 11 4.69 -1.96 4.68
N VAL A 12 3.80 -1.22 5.33
CA VAL A 12 3.10 -0.08 4.70
C VAL A 12 3.71 1.23 5.18
N TYR A 13 4.18 2.04 4.25
CA TYR A 13 4.94 3.25 4.54
C TYR A 13 4.31 4.49 3.91
N ALA A 14 4.40 5.60 4.65
CA ALA A 14 4.30 6.93 4.08
C ALA A 14 5.68 7.34 3.54
N MET A 15 5.71 7.78 2.30
CA MET A 15 6.90 8.31 1.63
C MET A 15 7.08 9.79 1.96
N LYS A 16 8.30 10.31 1.83
CA LYS A 16 8.60 11.74 2.06
C LYS A 16 7.86 12.70 1.11
N ASP A 17 7.44 12.23 -0.06
CA ASP A 17 6.63 12.97 -1.02
C ASP A 17 5.13 12.94 -0.73
N GLY A 18 4.71 12.23 0.33
CA GLY A 18 3.32 12.10 0.76
C GLY A 18 2.54 10.97 0.08
N SER A 19 3.18 10.16 -0.76
CA SER A 19 2.60 8.91 -1.27
C SER A 19 2.60 7.81 -0.21
N PHE A 20 1.79 6.78 -0.42
CA PHE A 20 1.73 5.60 0.45
C PHE A 20 2.08 4.36 -0.35
N VAL A 21 2.96 3.52 0.19
CA VAL A 21 3.47 2.34 -0.50
C VAL A 21 3.41 1.09 0.38
N VAL A 22 3.38 -0.08 -0.26
CA VAL A 22 3.79 -1.35 0.35
C VAL A 22 5.25 -1.59 -0.01
N ASP A 23 6.10 -1.79 0.98
CA ASP A 23 7.48 -2.27 0.82
C ASP A 23 7.49 -3.80 0.75
N TRP A 24 8.03 -4.33 -0.35
CA TRP A 24 8.18 -5.76 -0.57
C TRP A 24 9.60 -6.25 -0.24
N GLY A 25 10.50 -5.36 0.19
CA GLY A 25 11.92 -5.64 0.36
C GLY A 25 12.70 -5.48 -0.94
N ASP A 26 14.03 -5.64 -0.86
CA ASP A 26 14.97 -5.56 -1.99
C ASP A 26 14.86 -4.27 -2.84
N GLY A 27 14.40 -3.18 -2.19
CA GLY A 27 14.16 -1.88 -2.79
C GLY A 27 13.00 -1.84 -3.78
N GLN A 28 12.07 -2.79 -3.68
CA GLN A 28 10.85 -2.83 -4.47
C GLN A 28 9.65 -2.42 -3.60
N ALA A 29 8.97 -1.37 -4.02
CA ALA A 29 7.75 -0.90 -3.38
C ALA A 29 6.60 -0.82 -4.39
N GLN A 30 5.37 -0.79 -3.90
CA GLN A 30 4.17 -0.61 -4.72
C GLN A 30 3.36 0.57 -4.20
N ASP A 31 3.05 1.53 -5.07
CA ASP A 31 2.21 2.67 -4.75
C ASP A 31 0.76 2.23 -4.52
N LEU A 32 0.17 2.59 -3.39
CA LEU A 32 -1.19 2.20 -3.01
C LEU A 32 -2.28 2.97 -3.75
N MET A 33 -1.95 4.12 -4.34
CA MET A 33 -2.88 4.94 -5.12
C MET A 33 -2.93 4.52 -6.58
N THR A 34 -1.79 4.19 -7.21
CA THR A 34 -1.71 3.81 -8.62
C THR A 34 -1.64 2.29 -8.83
N GLY A 35 -1.09 1.57 -7.86
CA GLY A 35 -0.79 0.15 -7.98
C GLY A 35 0.52 -0.15 -8.71
N GLU A 36 1.26 0.87 -9.15
CA GLU A 36 2.52 0.72 -9.87
C GLU A 36 3.64 0.29 -8.93
N PHE A 37 4.53 -0.55 -9.45
CA PHE A 37 5.77 -0.88 -8.76
C PHE A 37 6.82 0.19 -9.02
N LEU A 38 7.50 0.60 -7.97
CA LEU A 38 8.59 1.56 -8.01
C LEU A 38 9.82 1.02 -7.26
N ARG A 39 10.97 1.62 -7.56
CA ARG A 39 12.16 1.44 -6.73
C ARG A 39 12.11 2.47 -5.61
N ALA A 40 12.26 1.99 -4.38
CA ALA A 40 12.35 2.85 -3.21
C ALA A 40 13.54 2.39 -2.36
N SER A 41 14.19 3.34 -1.71
CA SER A 41 15.19 3.09 -0.68
C SER A 41 14.64 3.49 0.69
N GLU A 42 15.24 2.98 1.76
CA GLU A 42 14.88 3.39 3.13
C GLU A 42 14.98 4.91 3.33
N ALA A 43 15.84 5.60 2.57
CA ALA A 43 15.96 7.05 2.61
C ALA A 43 14.74 7.79 2.04
N ASP A 44 13.90 7.13 1.25
CA ASP A 44 12.68 7.70 0.68
C ASP A 44 11.48 7.56 1.63
N PHE A 45 11.57 6.62 2.58
CA PHE A 45 10.55 6.36 3.59
C PHE A 45 10.54 7.47 4.65
N SER A 46 9.34 7.89 5.04
CA SER A 46 9.15 8.82 6.16
C SER A 46 8.89 8.06 7.45
N HIS A 47 7.86 7.22 7.46
CA HIS A 47 7.44 6.44 8.62
C HIS A 47 6.53 5.29 8.19
N VAL A 48 6.41 4.27 9.04
CA VAL A 48 5.34 3.28 8.95
C VAL A 48 4.00 4.00 9.11
N VAL A 49 3.02 3.64 8.29
CA VAL A 49 1.71 4.28 8.23
C VAL A 49 1.01 4.35 9.61
N TYR A 50 0.40 5.49 9.91
CA TYR A 50 -0.44 5.67 11.10
C TYR A 50 -1.91 5.29 10.86
N ASP A 51 -2.63 4.96 11.92
CA ASP A 51 -4.07 4.62 11.87
C ASP A 51 -4.90 5.70 11.16
N ARG A 52 -4.63 6.98 11.45
CA ARG A 52 -5.30 8.11 10.80
C ARG A 52 -5.07 8.17 9.28
N GLU A 53 -3.95 7.65 8.79
CA GLU A 53 -3.62 7.60 7.36
C GLU A 53 -4.25 6.38 6.70
N LEU A 54 -4.32 5.25 7.40
CA LEU A 54 -5.12 4.10 7.00
C LEU A 54 -6.60 4.47 6.90
N ASP A 55 -7.14 5.29 7.81
CA ASP A 55 -8.51 5.80 7.72
C ASP A 55 -8.73 6.64 6.44
N ILE A 56 -7.73 7.43 6.03
CA ILE A 56 -7.78 8.17 4.76
C ILE A 56 -7.77 7.20 3.58
N LEU A 57 -6.94 6.15 3.62
CA LEU A 57 -6.88 5.12 2.57
C LEU A 57 -8.17 4.30 2.48
N ILE A 58 -8.87 4.07 3.59
CA ILE A 58 -10.23 3.48 3.60
C ILE A 58 -11.22 4.39 2.88
N ARG A 59 -11.24 5.68 3.22
CA ARG A 59 -12.12 6.67 2.57
C ARG A 59 -11.84 6.80 1.07
N ARG A 60 -10.60 6.52 0.64
CA ARG A 60 -10.18 6.49 -0.77
C ARG A 60 -10.40 5.14 -1.45
N GLY A 61 -10.95 4.15 -0.75
CA GLY A 61 -11.23 2.82 -1.29
C GLY A 61 -9.98 2.00 -1.63
N ARG A 62 -8.83 2.30 -1.01
CA ARG A 62 -7.57 1.55 -1.18
C ARG A 62 -7.32 0.54 -0.08
N VAL A 63 -7.82 0.82 1.11
CA VAL A 63 -7.85 -0.12 2.23
C VAL A 63 -9.31 -0.48 2.50
N ILE A 64 -9.60 -1.75 2.78
CA ILE A 64 -10.93 -2.21 3.19
C ILE A 64 -11.07 -2.06 4.70
N GLU A 65 -10.10 -2.58 5.43
CA GLU A 65 -10.03 -2.55 6.90
C GLU A 65 -8.57 -2.77 7.35
N TYR A 66 -8.29 -2.53 8.63
CA TYR A 66 -7.00 -2.83 9.24
C TYR A 66 -7.17 -3.17 10.73
N ASP A 67 -6.17 -3.85 11.28
CA ASP A 67 -6.03 -4.08 12.71
C ASP A 67 -4.61 -3.69 13.19
N SER A 68 -4.19 -4.16 14.36
CA SER A 68 -2.87 -3.86 14.92
C SER A 68 -1.71 -4.47 14.14
N HIS A 69 -1.95 -5.49 13.32
CA HIS A 69 -0.94 -6.27 12.60
C HIS A 69 -1.12 -6.24 11.08
N GLN A 70 -2.36 -6.18 10.60
CA GLN A 70 -2.67 -6.34 9.19
C GLN A 70 -3.43 -5.15 8.61
N VAL A 71 -3.14 -4.88 7.35
CA VAL A 71 -3.92 -3.98 6.50
C VAL A 71 -4.50 -4.82 5.36
N PHE A 72 -5.80 -4.74 5.14
CA PHE A 72 -6.49 -5.46 4.08
C PHE A 72 -6.69 -4.51 2.90
N LEU A 73 -5.84 -4.62 1.88
CA LEU A 73 -5.91 -3.75 0.71
C LEU A 73 -7.11 -4.13 -0.16
N ALA A 74 -7.79 -3.11 -0.69
CA ALA A 74 -8.78 -3.33 -1.73
C ALA A 74 -8.07 -3.90 -2.98
N PRO A 75 -8.66 -4.91 -3.66
CA PRO A 75 -8.15 -5.32 -4.96
C PRO A 75 -8.16 -4.11 -5.88
N LEU A 76 -7.00 -3.79 -6.45
CA LEU A 76 -6.89 -2.73 -7.44
C LEU A 76 -7.88 -3.03 -8.58
N PRO A 77 -8.68 -2.06 -9.06
CA PRO A 77 -9.57 -2.28 -10.19
C PRO A 77 -8.76 -2.85 -11.36
N GLU A 78 -9.34 -3.78 -12.13
CA GLU A 78 -8.69 -4.54 -13.21
C GLU A 78 -8.13 -3.68 -14.39
N GLY A 79 -7.98 -2.37 -14.23
CA GLY A 79 -7.50 -1.41 -15.23
C GLY A 79 -5.98 -1.34 -15.38
N GLY A 80 -5.27 -2.46 -15.31
CA GLY A 80 -3.80 -2.49 -15.46
C GLY A 80 -3.18 -3.81 -15.88
N ARG A 81 -3.96 -4.89 -16.03
CA ARG A 81 -3.51 -6.07 -16.78
C ARG A 81 -3.56 -5.72 -18.27
N LYS A 82 -2.56 -4.97 -18.76
CA LYS A 82 -2.16 -5.19 -20.13
C LYS A 82 -1.50 -6.57 -20.11
N MET A 83 -2.25 -7.57 -20.60
CA MET A 83 -1.72 -8.88 -20.95
C MET A 83 -0.38 -8.66 -21.66
N LEU A 84 0.70 -9.11 -21.04
CA LEU A 84 1.91 -9.44 -21.78
C LEU A 84 1.59 -10.77 -22.46
N ASP A 85 1.14 -10.67 -23.70
CA ASP A 85 1.28 -11.73 -24.73
C ASP A 85 2.78 -11.88 -25.05
#